data_AF-A0A3M1NIF1-F1
#
_entry.id   AF-A0A3M1NIF1-F1
#
_cell.length_a   1.000
_cell.length_b   1.000
_cell.length_c   1.000
_cell.angle_alpha   90.00
_cell.angle_beta   90.00
_cell.angle_gamma   90.00
#
_symmetry.space_group_name_H-M   'P 1'
#
loop_
_entity.id
_entity.type
_entity.pdbx_description
1 polymer ?
#
loop_
_entity_poly.entity_id
_entity_poly.type
_entity_poly.pdbx_seq_one_letter_code
_entity_poly.pdbx_strand_id
1 'polypeptide(L)'
;MEKTTQKMFLKAEGILKYLEGNNDKIDTLIMCKPNNIELVTTDQSLYEAVGSVKDKTKINYAKLVKFLEVVNIVSFKEKMQKPRTILKEERVKELRKKVSGGE
;
A
#
# COMPACT_ATOMS: atom_id res chain seq x y z
N MET A 1 -28.96 1.96 -12.73
CA MET A 1 -27.61 2.27 -13.24
C MET A 1 -26.60 1.76 -12.23
N GLU A 2 -25.92 0.65 -12.52
CA GLU A 2 -24.76 0.24 -11.72
C GLU A 2 -23.69 1.32 -11.83
N LYS A 3 -23.28 1.90 -10.69
CA LYS A 3 -22.12 2.79 -10.65
C LYS A 3 -20.89 1.96 -10.98
N THR A 4 -20.27 2.18 -12.13
CA THR A 4 -19.00 1.56 -12.50
C THR A 4 -17.97 1.94 -11.45
N THR A 5 -17.60 0.99 -10.59
CA THR A 5 -16.62 1.22 -9.53
C THR A 5 -15.22 1.00 -10.10
N GLN A 6 -14.40 2.04 -10.10
CA GLN A 6 -13.04 1.97 -10.61
C GLN A 6 -12.15 1.24 -9.61
N LYS A 7 -11.55 0.12 -10.01
CA LYS A 7 -10.58 -0.60 -9.17
C LYS A 7 -9.20 0.02 -9.33
N MET A 8 -8.60 0.41 -8.22
CA MET A 8 -7.23 0.93 -8.17
C MET A 8 -6.36 0.00 -7.33
N PHE A 9 -5.32 -0.56 -7.97
CA PHE A 9 -4.39 -1.45 -7.29
C PHE A 9 -3.24 -0.66 -6.66
N LEU A 10 -3.11 -0.74 -5.34
CA LEU A 10 -2.01 -0.14 -4.58
C LEU A 10 -0.83 -1.09 -4.53
N LYS A 11 0.28 -0.70 -5.16
CA LYS A 11 1.58 -1.39 -5.06
C LYS A 11 2.33 -0.96 -3.79
N ALA A 12 3.34 -1.74 -3.42
CA ALA A 12 4.16 -1.52 -2.22
C ALA A 12 4.71 -0.08 -2.12
N GLU A 13 5.14 0.54 -3.23
CA GLU A 13 5.63 1.92 -3.24
C GLU A 13 4.57 2.96 -2.88
N GLY A 14 3.31 2.75 -3.29
CA GLY A 14 2.20 3.64 -2.96
C GLY A 14 1.80 3.53 -1.49
N ILE A 15 1.81 2.30 -0.96
CA ILE A 15 1.56 2.02 0.45
C ILE A 15 2.68 2.61 1.31
N LEU A 16 3.94 2.45 0.90
CA LEU A 16 5.09 3.02 1.61
C LEU A 16 5.00 4.55 1.67
N LYS A 17 4.67 5.21 0.55
CA LYS A 17 4.42 6.67 0.51
C LYS A 17 3.33 7.10 1.50
N TYR A 18 2.24 6.35 1.57
CA TYR A 18 1.15 6.61 2.51
C TYR A 18 1.60 6.49 3.98
N LEU A 19 2.31 5.42 4.31
CA LEU A 19 2.81 5.14 5.65
C LEU A 19 3.88 6.15 6.10
N GLU A 20 4.70 6.66 5.18
CA GLU A 20 5.72 7.68 5.47
C GLU A 20 5.17 9.12 5.40
N GLY A 21 3.90 9.31 4.99
CA GLY A 21 3.27 10.63 4.94
C GLY A 21 3.68 11.51 3.76
N ASN A 22 4.22 10.91 2.69
CA ASN A 22 4.83 11.62 1.56
C ASN A 22 3.93 11.69 0.30
N ASN A 23 2.61 11.47 0.40
CA ASN A 23 1.71 11.51 -0.76
C ASN A 23 0.26 11.89 -0.41
N ASP A 24 -0.06 13.17 -0.60
CA ASP A 24 -1.37 13.75 -0.30
C ASP A 24 -2.51 13.14 -1.11
N LYS A 25 -2.26 12.67 -2.34
CA LYS A 25 -3.30 12.08 -3.19
C LYS A 25 -3.71 10.70 -2.70
N ILE A 26 -2.74 9.83 -2.44
CA ILE A 26 -3.01 8.49 -1.88
C ILE A 26 -3.58 8.62 -0.47
N ASP A 27 -3.09 9.58 0.32
CA ASP A 27 -3.62 9.87 1.64
C ASP A 27 -5.10 10.25 1.59
N THR A 28 -5.47 11.19 0.72
CA THR A 28 -6.87 11.59 0.51
C THR A 28 -7.75 10.42 0.07
N LEU A 29 -7.28 9.59 -0.87
CA LEU A 29 -8.05 8.44 -1.36
C LEU A 29 -8.35 7.43 -0.25
N ILE A 30 -7.35 7.11 0.59
CA ILE A 30 -7.52 6.15 1.69
C ILE A 30 -8.34 6.76 2.82
N MET A 31 -8.11 8.03 3.17
CA MET A 31 -8.80 8.68 4.29
C MET A 31 -10.27 8.95 3.97
N CYS A 32 -10.57 9.40 2.75
CA CYS A 32 -11.93 9.81 2.35
C CYS A 32 -12.78 8.69 1.74
N LYS A 33 -12.17 7.58 1.27
CA LYS A 33 -12.86 6.44 0.62
C LYS A 33 -14.00 6.86 -0.33
N PRO A 34 -13.68 7.49 -1.47
CA PRO A 34 -14.73 7.92 -2.41
C PRO A 34 -15.51 6.71 -2.93
N ASN A 35 -16.85 6.81 -2.93
CA ASN A 35 -17.79 5.71 -3.21
C ASN A 35 -17.67 5.09 -4.62
N ASN A 36 -16.88 5.67 -5.51
CA ASN A 36 -16.68 5.22 -6.89
C ASN A 36 -15.32 4.56 -7.12
N ILE A 37 -14.47 4.43 -6.09
CA ILE A 37 -13.14 3.80 -6.20
C ILE A 37 -13.03 2.66 -5.20
N GLU A 38 -12.68 1.48 -5.68
CA GLU A 38 -12.29 0.35 -4.85
C GLU A 38 -10.76 0.28 -4.81
N LEU A 39 -10.17 0.51 -3.64
CA LEU A 39 -8.74 0.32 -3.42
C LEU A 39 -8.47 -1.15 -3.13
N VAL A 40 -7.54 -1.75 -3.87
CA VAL A 40 -7.17 -3.17 -3.72
C VAL A 40 -5.66 -3.28 -3.57
N THR A 41 -5.18 -4.18 -2.73
CA THR A 41 -3.76 -4.55 -2.68
C THR A 41 -3.57 -6.03 -2.39
N THR A 42 -2.34 -6.51 -2.45
CA THR A 42 -1.98 -7.83 -1.93
C THR A 42 -1.36 -7.73 -0.54
N ASP A 43 -1.57 -8.78 0.25
CA ASP A 43 -0.86 -9.01 1.50
C ASP A 43 0.68 -8.95 1.35
N GLN A 44 1.24 -9.40 0.21
CA GLN A 44 2.66 -9.25 -0.15
C GLN A 44 3.05 -7.77 -0.28
N SER A 45 2.24 -6.95 -0.97
CA SER A 45 2.55 -5.53 -1.17
C SER A 45 2.52 -4.76 0.16
N LEU A 46 1.55 -5.07 1.02
CA LEU A 46 1.48 -4.52 2.38
C LEU A 46 2.70 -4.92 3.21
N TYR A 47 3.07 -6.20 3.20
CA TYR A 47 4.25 -6.72 3.88
C TYR A 47 5.54 -6.01 3.44
N GLU A 48 5.75 -5.88 2.13
CA GLU A 48 6.92 -5.20 1.58
C GLU A 48 6.98 -3.73 1.99
N ALA A 49 5.83 -3.03 1.95
CA ALA A 49 5.76 -1.63 2.33
C ALA A 49 6.08 -1.42 3.81
N VAL A 50 5.40 -2.15 4.70
CA VAL A 50 5.63 -2.05 6.17
C VAL A 50 7.07 -2.42 6.52
N GLY A 51 7.61 -3.48 5.91
CA GLY A 51 8.99 -3.89 6.11
C GLY A 51 10.02 -2.87 5.60
N SER A 52 9.63 -2.00 4.67
CA SER A 52 10.49 -1.02 4.02
C SER A 52 10.45 0.38 4.62
N VAL A 53 9.54 0.66 5.56
CA VAL A 53 9.49 1.95 6.28
C VAL A 53 10.86 2.27 6.89
N LYS A 54 11.36 3.49 6.68
CA LYS A 54 12.70 3.89 7.16
C LYS A 54 12.79 3.87 8.69
N ASP A 55 11.80 4.45 9.35
CA ASP A 55 11.70 4.52 10.81
C ASP A 55 10.39 3.88 11.27
N LYS A 56 10.47 2.61 11.68
CA LYS A 56 9.29 1.83 12.09
C LYS A 56 8.59 2.40 13.33
N THR A 57 9.32 3.14 14.16
CA THR A 57 8.76 3.76 15.37
C THR A 57 7.81 4.91 15.04
N LYS A 58 7.91 5.46 13.82
CA LYS A 58 7.08 6.57 13.32
C LYS A 58 5.87 6.13 12.52
N ILE A 59 5.62 4.82 12.39
CA ILE A 59 4.41 4.35 11.72
C ILE A 59 3.20 4.82 12.54
N ASN A 60 2.41 5.71 11.97
CA ASN A 60 1.16 6.13 12.58
C ASN A 60 0.17 4.97 12.54
N TYR A 61 -0.11 4.39 13.71
CA TYR A 61 -1.00 3.25 13.85
C TYR A 61 -2.42 3.54 13.37
N ALA A 62 -2.93 4.77 13.59
CA ALA A 62 -4.26 5.15 13.11
C ALA A 62 -4.34 5.15 11.58
N LYS A 63 -3.27 5.58 10.88
CA LYS A 63 -3.20 5.47 9.41
C LYS A 63 -3.19 4.02 8.95
N LEU A 64 -2.43 3.16 9.63
CA LEU A 64 -2.42 1.73 9.31
C LEU A 64 -3.82 1.10 9.50
N VAL A 65 -4.50 1.40 10.60
CA VAL A 65 -5.88 0.93 10.83
C VAL A 65 -6.81 1.42 9.72
N LYS A 66 -6.74 2.70 9.35
CA LYS A 66 -7.57 3.25 8.26
C LYS A 66 -7.28 2.57 6.92
N PHE A 67 -6.01 2.29 6.62
CA PHE A 67 -5.63 1.52 5.44
C PHE A 67 -6.31 0.14 5.43
N LEU A 68 -6.25 -0.59 6.55
CA LEU A 68 -6.84 -1.93 6.67
C LEU A 68 -8.39 -1.90 6.57
N GLU A 69 -9.03 -0.82 7.00
CA GLU A 69 -10.49 -0.63 6.91
C GLU A 69 -10.96 -0.35 5.47
N VAL A 70 -10.16 0.41 4.71
CA VAL A 70 -10.57 0.96 3.42
C VAL A 70 -10.09 0.13 2.24
N VAL A 71 -8.90 -0.46 2.33
CA VAL A 71 -8.26 -1.17 1.22
C VAL A 71 -8.60 -2.65 1.28
N ASN A 72 -9.13 -3.19 0.19
CA ASN A 72 -9.37 -4.61 0.02
C ASN A 72 -8.03 -5.35 -0.13
N ILE A 73 -7.62 -6.10 0.89
CA ILE A 73 -6.36 -6.85 0.90
C ILE A 73 -6.64 -8.29 0.47
N VAL A 74 -6.14 -8.66 -0.72
CA VAL A 74 -6.28 -10.00 -1.26
C VAL A 74 -5.02 -10.85 -1.03
N SER A 75 -5.22 -12.16 -0.96
CA SER A 75 -4.12 -13.13 -0.82
C SER A 75 -3.25 -13.15 -2.09
N PHE A 76 -1.97 -12.78 -1.96
CA PHE A 76 -1.00 -12.94 -3.05
C PHE A 76 -0.88 -14.39 -3.47
N LYS A 77 -0.91 -15.31 -2.50
CA LYS A 77 -0.79 -16.75 -2.76
C LYS A 77 -1.92 -17.26 -3.66
N GLU A 78 -3.15 -16.88 -3.36
CA GLU A 78 -4.32 -17.31 -4.14
C GLU A 78 -4.36 -16.62 -5.51
N LYS A 79 -4.02 -15.33 -5.57
CA LYS A 79 -4.07 -14.57 -6.84
C LYS A 79 -2.94 -14.93 -7.79
N MET A 80 -1.74 -15.14 -7.28
CA MET A 80 -0.54 -15.39 -8.09
C MET A 80 -0.13 -16.86 -8.14
N GLN A 81 -0.83 -17.73 -7.39
CA GLN A 81 -0.53 -19.16 -7.28
C GLN A 81 0.94 -19.43 -6.89
N LYS A 82 1.51 -18.52 -6.07
CA LYS A 82 2.93 -18.52 -5.66
C LYS A 82 3.05 -18.22 -4.17
N PRO A 83 4.02 -18.80 -3.46
CA PRO A 83 4.27 -18.42 -2.08
C PRO A 83 4.69 -16.95 -2.01
N ARG A 84 4.49 -16.34 -0.84
CA ARG A 84 5.04 -15.02 -0.54
C ARG A 84 6.56 -15.05 -0.65
N THR A 85 7.14 -14.01 -1.22
CA THR A 85 8.59 -13.83 -1.30
C THR A 85 9.09 -13.16 -0.04
N ILE A 86 10.17 -13.70 0.54
CA ILE A 86 10.87 -13.08 1.67
C ILE A 86 11.37 -11.71 1.25
N LEU A 87 11.15 -10.70 2.09
CA LEU A 87 11.65 -9.35 1.86
C LEU A 87 13.17 -9.32 1.99
N LYS A 88 13.85 -9.18 0.86
CA LYS A 88 15.30 -9.03 0.79
C LYS A 88 15.73 -7.56 0.90
N GLU A 89 16.97 -7.33 1.31
CA GLU A 89 17.52 -5.98 1.50
C GLU A 89 17.52 -5.17 0.18
N GLU A 90 17.79 -5.81 -0.95
CA GLU A 90 17.78 -5.16 -2.27
C GLU A 90 16.39 -4.61 -2.58
N ARG A 91 15.34 -5.36 -2.25
CA ARG A 91 13.95 -4.95 -2.44
C ARG A 91 13.59 -3.76 -1.55
N VAL A 92 14.07 -3.76 -0.30
CA VAL A 92 13.90 -2.61 0.62
C VAL A 92 14.57 -1.36 0.05
N LYS A 93 15.81 -1.48 -0.42
CA LYS A 93 16.56 -0.37 -1.03
C LYS A 93 15.85 0.16 -2.28
N GLU A 94 15.34 -0.74 -3.13
CA GLU A 94 14.58 -0.39 -4.32
C GLU A 94 13.31 0.41 -3.97
N LEU A 95 12.51 -0.06 -3.02
CA LEU A 95 11.28 0.61 -2.59
C LEU A 95 11.56 1.99 -2.01
N ARG A 96 12.55 2.11 -1.13
CA ARG A 96 12.96 3.40 -0.55
C ARG A 96 13.44 4.38 -1.61
N LYS A 97 14.19 3.91 -2.61
CA LYS A 97 14.63 4.74 -3.74
C LYS A 97 13.44 5.26 -4.56
N LYS A 98 12.45 4.41 -4.84
CA LYS A 98 11.23 4.80 -5.57
C LYS A 98 10.39 5.83 -4.83
N VAL A 99 10.42 5.82 -3.50
CA VAL A 99 9.69 6.79 -2.68
C VAL A 99 10.45 8.11 -2.56
N SER A 100 11.78 8.06 -2.42
CA SER A 100 12.62 9.25 -2.20
C SER A 100 12.96 10.01 -3.50
N GLY A 101 12.89 9.36 -4.67
CA GLY A 101 13.27 9.93 -5.97
C GLY A 101 12.09 10.31 -6.88
N GLY A 102 10.91 10.56 -6.32
CA GLY A 102 9.73 10.99 -7.08
C GLY A 102 9.33 12.40 -6.70
N GLU A 103 10.00 13.39 -7.29
CA GLU A 103 9.51 14.75 -7.53
C GLU A 103 8.86 14.81 -8.91
#